data_AF-A0A426TWE1-F1
#
_entry.id   AF-A0A426TWE1-F1
#
_cell.length_a   1.000
_cell.length_b   1.000
_cell.length_c   1.000
_cell.angle_alpha   90.00
_cell.angle_beta   90.00
_cell.angle_gamma   90.00
#
_symmetry.space_group_name_H-M   'P 1'
#
loop_
_entity.id
_entity.type
_entity.pdbx_description
1 polymer ?
#
loop_
_entity_poly.entity_id
_entity_poly.type
_entity_poly.pdbx_seq_one_letter_code
_entity_poly.pdbx_strand_id
1 'polypeptide(L)' 'MTEAAPERLFIDTNILVYVSWPAAPLHQQARATLAAYVEAGTLLVISRQVLREFLATLWGNFSGAKPPNPRRKAR' A
#
# COMPACT_ATOMS: atom_id res chain seq x y z
N MET A 1 34.69 3.10 10.64
CA MET A 1 33.63 2.18 10.18
C MET A 1 32.65 3.00 9.36
N THR A 2 32.51 2.70 8.07
CA THR A 2 31.45 3.29 7.25
C THR A 2 30.20 2.45 7.50
N GLU A 3 29.25 2.98 8.24
CA GLU A 3 27.92 2.38 8.39
C GLU A 3 27.27 2.44 6.99
N ALA A 4 27.08 1.28 6.36
CA ALA A 4 26.41 1.23 5.06
C ALA A 4 24.99 1.77 5.25
N ALA A 5 24.60 2.75 4.44
CA ALA A 5 23.25 3.30 4.51
C ALA A 5 22.23 2.16 4.35
N PRO A 6 21.19 2.09 5.19
CA PRO A 6 20.20 1.03 5.10
C PRO A 6 19.53 1.04 3.73
N GLU A 7 19.30 -0.16 3.18
CA GLU A 7 18.59 -0.34 1.93
C GLU A 7 17.19 0.29 2.03
N ARG A 8 16.70 0.91 0.95
CA ARG A 8 15.40 1.59 0.93
C ARG A 8 14.48 0.90 -0.04
N LEU A 9 13.32 0.45 0.44
CA LEU A 9 12.29 -0.15 -0.38
C LEU A 9 11.11 0.81 -0.50
N PHE A 10 10.81 1.24 -1.72
CA PHE A 10 9.67 2.10 -1.99
C PHE A 10 8.39 1.28 -2.05
N ILE A 11 7.39 1.67 -1.25
CA ILE A 11 6.11 0.99 -1.15
C ILE A 11 5.05 1.76 -1.94
N ASP A 12 4.37 1.04 -2.84
CA ASP A 12 3.26 1.55 -3.63
C ASP A 12 1.93 1.50 -2.86
N THR A 13 0.96 2.32 -3.28
CA THR A 13 -0.41 2.36 -2.75
C THR A 13 -1.05 0.96 -2.72
N ASN A 14 -0.83 0.14 -3.74
CA ASN A 14 -1.41 -1.20 -3.83
C ASN A 14 -0.95 -2.12 -2.68
N ILE A 15 0.32 -2.02 -2.29
CA ILE A 15 0.87 -2.81 -1.18
C ILE A 15 0.31 -2.32 0.16
N LEU A 16 0.14 -0.99 0.31
CA LEU A 16 -0.51 -0.44 1.51
C LEU A 16 -1.94 -0.94 1.68
N VAL A 17 -2.71 -1.06 0.60
CA VAL A 17 -4.07 -1.62 0.65
C VAL A 17 -4.05 -3.08 1.10
N TYR A 18 -3.19 -3.92 0.50
CA TYR A 18 -3.11 -5.33 0.85
C TYR A 18 -2.65 -5.56 2.30
N VAL A 19 -1.72 -4.75 2.80
CA VAL A 19 -1.23 -4.87 4.18
C VAL A 19 -2.22 -4.35 5.21
N SER A 20 -3.04 -3.35 4.84
CA SER A 20 -3.94 -2.67 5.77
C SER A 20 -5.29 -3.37 5.94
N TRP A 21 -5.74 -4.16 4.95
CA TRP A 21 -7.09 -4.74 4.98
C TRP A 21 -7.05 -6.27 5.06
N PRO A 22 -7.52 -6.88 6.18
CA PRO A 22 -7.46 -8.33 6.36
C PRO A 22 -8.20 -9.15 5.30
N ALA A 23 -9.28 -8.61 4.73
CA ALA A 23 -10.05 -9.27 3.67
C ALA A 23 -9.48 -9.07 2.26
N ALA A 24 -8.39 -8.32 2.11
CA ALA A 24 -7.81 -8.09 0.79
C ALA A 24 -7.05 -9.33 0.31
N PRO A 25 -7.06 -9.61 -1.00
CA PRO A 25 -6.29 -10.72 -1.53
C PRO A 25 -4.81 -10.50 -1.20
N LEU A 26 -4.11 -11.58 -0.86
CA LEU A 26 -2.68 -11.56 -0.53
C LEU A 26 -2.30 -10.78 0.74
N HIS A 27 -3.24 -10.45 1.62
CA HIS A 27 -2.97 -9.75 2.88
C HIS A 27 -1.84 -10.38 3.70
N GLN A 28 -1.91 -11.70 3.92
CA GLN A 28 -0.91 -12.43 4.69
C GLN A 28 0.46 -12.41 4.00
N GLN A 29 0.49 -12.58 2.67
CA GLN A 29 1.73 -12.54 1.91
C GLN A 29 2.37 -11.15 1.95
N ALA A 30 1.58 -10.09 1.75
CA ALA A 30 2.09 -8.72 1.79
C ALA A 30 2.64 -8.37 3.17
N ARG A 31 1.97 -8.79 4.25
CA ARG A 31 2.46 -8.62 5.63
C ARG A 31 3.76 -9.38 5.88
N ALA A 32 3.85 -10.64 5.48
CA ALA A 32 5.05 -11.46 5.66
C ALA A 32 6.25 -10.87 4.90
N THR A 33 6.03 -10.43 3.66
CA THR A 33 7.08 -9.81 2.84
C THR A 33 7.59 -8.52 3.49
N LEU A 34 6.71 -7.62 3.94
CA LEU A 34 7.15 -6.38 4.59
C LEU A 34 7.88 -6.66 5.92
N ALA A 35 7.41 -7.64 6.69
CA ALA A 35 8.10 -8.04 7.93
C ALA A 35 9.53 -8.52 7.64
N ALA A 36 9.73 -9.34 6.61
CA ALA A 36 11.06 -9.82 6.22
C ALA A 36 12.01 -8.67 5.84
N TYR A 37 11.52 -7.64 5.13
CA TYR A 37 12.33 -6.46 4.80
C TYR A 37 12.65 -5.61 6.05
N VAL A 38 11.70 -5.46 6.97
CA VAL A 38 11.95 -4.76 8.25
C VAL A 38 12.99 -5.51 9.09
N GLU A 39 12.89 -6.84 9.17
CA GLU A 39 13.86 -7.69 9.88
C GLU A 39 15.26 -7.64 9.24
N ALA A 40 15.33 -7.50 7.91
CA ALA A 40 16.58 -7.29 7.18
C ALA A 40 17.19 -5.88 7.36
N GLY A 41 16.52 -4.99 8.11
CA GLY A 41 16.97 -3.61 8.32
C GLY A 41 16.69 -2.67 7.15
N THR A 42 15.83 -3.07 6.21
CA THR A 42 15.41 -2.22 5.09
C THR A 42 14.45 -1.15 5.56
N LEU A 43 14.70 0.10 5.16
CA LEU A 43 13.78 1.21 5.39
C LEU A 43 12.65 1.16 4.36
N LEU A 44 11.43 0.91 4.84
CA LEU A 44 10.23 1.02 4.03
C LEU A 44 9.86 2.51 3.87
N VAL A 45 9.85 3.00 2.64
CA VAL A 45 9.57 4.41 2.34
C VAL A 45 8.34 4.55 1.44
N ILE A 46 7.53 5.57 1.70
CA ILE A 46 6.36 5.93 0.90
C ILE A 46 6.45 7.38 0.47
N SER A 47 5.86 7.73 -0.68
CA SER A 47 5.73 9.13 -1.09
C SER A 47 4.46 9.76 -0.52
N ARG A 48 4.44 11.10 -0.48
CA ARG A 48 3.22 11.86 -0.16
C ARG A 48 2.09 11.60 -1.16
N GLN A 49 2.39 11.29 -2.42
CA GLN A 49 1.37 10.96 -3.41
C GLN A 49 0.71 9.62 -3.10
N VAL A 50 1.52 8.59 -2.84
CA VAL A 50 1.06 7.25 -2.44
C VAL A 50 0.15 7.34 -1.20
N LEU A 51 0.56 8.13 -0.20
CA LEU A 51 -0.26 8.34 0.99
C LEU A 51 -1.60 9.02 0.68
N ARG A 52 -1.63 10.02 -0.23
CA ARG A 52 -2.88 10.68 -0.64
C ARG A 52 -3.82 9.73 -1.36
N GLU A 53 -3.30 8.90 -2.26
CA GLU A 53 -4.09 7.90 -2.98
C GLU A 53 -4.64 6.82 -2.03
N PHE A 54 -3.83 6.38 -1.07
CA PHE A 54 -4.27 5.47 -0.02
C PHE A 54 -5.39 6.05 0.84
N LEU A 55 -5.23 7.29 1.33
CA LEU A 55 -6.26 7.98 2.11
C LEU A 55 -7.53 8.23 1.28
N ALA A 56 -7.39 8.57 0.00
CA ALA A 56 -8.53 8.70 -0.92
C ALA A 56 -9.24 7.35 -1.14
N THR A 57 -8.54 6.22 -1.06
CA THR A 57 -9.15 4.88 -1.11
C THR A 57 -9.95 4.58 0.16
N LEU A 58 -9.45 5.00 1.33
CA LEU A 58 -10.16 4.84 2.60
C LEU A 58 -11.37 5.76 2.72
N TRP A 59 -11.24 7.01 2.27
CA TRP A 59 -12.27 8.04 2.43
C TRP A 59 -13.13 8.28 1.18
N GLY A 60 -12.79 7.69 0.04
CA GLY A 60 -13.62 7.68 -1.15
C GLY A 60 -14.95 6.96 -0.93
N ASN A 61 -15.00 6.03 0.04
CA ASN A 61 -16.24 5.43 0.53
C ASN A 61 -16.95 6.28 1.60
N PHE A 62 -16.33 7.37 2.07
CA PHE A 62 -16.87 8.30 3.08
C PHE A 62 -17.51 9.55 2.47
N SER A 63 -17.58 9.63 1.14
CA SER A 63 -18.47 10.55 0.46
C SER A 63 -19.80 9.83 0.22
N GLY A 64 -20.91 10.44 0.64
CA GLY A 64 -22.26 10.04 0.21
C GLY A 64 -22.51 10.27 -1.30
N ALA A 65 -21.51 10.03 -2.15
CA ALA A 65 -21.55 10.21 -3.58
C ALA A 65 -20.99 8.97 -4.29
N LYS A 66 -21.94 8.10 -4.67
CA LYS A 66 -21.93 7.12 -5.76
C LYS A 66 -20.80 6.05 -5.73
N PRO A 67 -21.15 4.75 -5.57
CA PRO A 67 -20.17 3.67 -5.69
C PRO A 67 -19.57 3.62 -7.12
N PRO A 68 -18.34 3.07 -7.26
CA PRO A 68 -17.71 2.92 -8.56
C PRO A 68 -18.60 2.09 -9.49
N ASN A 69 -18.96 2.69 -10.63
CA ASN A 69 -19.75 2.03 -11.67
C ASN A 69 -18.95 0.85 -12.24
N PRO A 70 -19.43 -0.40 -12.11
CA PRO A 70 -18.71 -1.59 -12.60
C PRO A 70 -18.77 -1.74 -14.14
N ARG A 71 -19.35 -0.77 -14.87
CA ARG A 71 -19.45 -0.82 -16.33
C ARG A 71 -18.53 0.18 -17.01
N ARG A 72 -17.24 -0.13 -17.01
CA ARG A 72 -16.35 0.18 -18.15
C ARG A 72 -15.94 -1.12 -18.83
N LYS A 73 -16.94 -1.80 -19.40
CA LYS A 73 -16.78 -2.64 -20.58
C LYS A 73 -17.91 -2.29 -21.54
N ALA A 74 -17.58 -1.53 -22.58
CA ALA A 74 -18.09 -1.70 -23.93
C ALA A 74 -17.59 -0.55 -24.82
N ARG A 75 -16.87 -0.95 -25.88
CA ARG A 75 -16.42 -0.21 -27.07
C ARG A 75 -15.24 0.74 -26.92
#